data_AF-E0TDX3-F1
#
_entry.id   AF-E0TDX3-F1
#
_cell.length_a   1.000
_cell.length_b   1.000
_cell.length_c   1.000
_cell.angle_alpha   90.00
_cell.angle_beta   90.00
_cell.angle_gamma   90.00
#
_symmetry.space_group_name_H-M   'P 1'
#
loop_
_entity.id
_entity.type
_entity.pdbx_description
1 polymer ?
#
loop_
_entity_poly.entity_id
_entity_poly.type
_entity_poly.pdbx_seq_one_letter_code
_entity_poly.pdbx_strand_id
1 'polypeptide(L)'
;MGRPTLSVMGVIYEALGFAVGHFGTVLRLSWLPVALLFLLDFVMIQMGLVEQERPLALQFQLQPGPITQFTTFLAQGAATGFSPPFGPLLGGGLLIAVILYASVMVPLVRYAAAGEVPHHRFMHLAFGPRHLKYVLAAAGSFAVVLIVAGALISVIGHGLGGPLRALLGQQVSSFEAGSLHAIDTAPAFGASGALVGAIDMWFLRFGIAFGTAKLIVAIPIVLVAGYVILRLFAYPYLVAAHRPDQGRALGAALGLSAGINVFSLMAIVALYAVISFATLWVSFIAIMVIFANIQAGSAYLISSYEAFVPDGDLTLWLKGGIGVLFTLVFLSLKTFLLALQAGLGGALVHAARRP
;
A
#
# COMPACT_ATOMS: atom_id res chain seq x y z
N MET A 1 -33.35 17.09 -6.48
CA MET A 1 -32.93 15.81 -5.89
C MET A 1 -31.64 16.05 -5.14
N GLY A 2 -31.62 15.87 -3.82
CA GLY A 2 -30.42 16.07 -3.01
C GLY A 2 -29.39 15.00 -3.34
N ARG A 3 -28.11 15.37 -3.48
CA ARG A 3 -27.05 14.37 -3.70
C ARG A 3 -26.88 13.57 -2.40
N PRO A 4 -26.76 12.23 -2.46
CA PRO A 4 -26.51 11.43 -1.27
C PRO A 4 -25.18 11.87 -0.63
N THR A 5 -25.23 12.24 0.64
CA THR A 5 -24.03 12.60 1.42
C THR A 5 -23.40 11.33 1.97
N LEU A 6 -22.12 11.12 1.64
CA LEU A 6 -21.36 9.96 2.10
C LEU A 6 -20.97 10.16 3.57
N SER A 7 -21.63 9.43 4.49
CA SER A 7 -21.26 9.44 5.91
C SER A 7 -20.01 8.60 6.15
N VAL A 8 -18.90 9.27 6.49
CA VAL A 8 -17.60 8.64 6.78
C VAL A 8 -17.73 7.59 7.88
N MET A 9 -18.38 7.95 8.99
CA MET A 9 -18.56 7.04 10.13
C MET A 9 -19.43 5.84 9.75
N GLY A 10 -20.52 6.05 9.00
CA GLY A 10 -21.39 4.96 8.57
C GLY A 10 -20.63 3.90 7.77
N VAL A 11 -19.80 4.33 6.82
CA VAL A 11 -19.01 3.42 5.98
C VAL A 11 -17.99 2.63 6.81
N ILE A 12 -17.30 3.28 7.76
CA ILE A 12 -16.28 2.63 8.58
C ILE A 12 -16.89 1.67 9.61
N TYR A 13 -18.00 2.05 10.26
CA TYR A 13 -18.71 1.16 11.18
C TYR A 13 -19.25 -0.08 10.47
N GLU A 14 -19.77 0.09 9.26
CA GLU A 14 -20.24 -1.03 8.44
C GLU A 14 -19.09 -1.95 8.04
N ALA A 15 -17.95 -1.37 7.64
CA ALA A 15 -16.74 -2.14 7.30
C ALA A 15 -16.19 -2.93 8.50
N LEU A 16 -16.11 -2.30 9.67
CA LEU A 16 -15.67 -2.94 10.92
C LEU A 16 -16.68 -3.99 11.39
N GLY A 17 -17.97 -3.69 11.31
CA GLY A 17 -19.05 -4.62 11.67
C GLY A 17 -19.00 -5.89 10.82
N PHE A 18 -18.75 -5.75 9.52
CA PHE A 18 -18.52 -6.89 8.64
C PHE A 18 -17.26 -7.67 9.05
N ALA A 19 -16.13 -6.98 9.25
CA ALA A 19 -14.86 -7.60 9.58
C ALA A 19 -14.90 -8.38 10.89
N VAL A 20 -15.48 -7.81 11.95
CA VAL A 20 -15.59 -8.44 13.28
C VAL A 20 -16.68 -9.50 13.30
N GLY A 21 -17.89 -9.17 12.81
CA GLY A 21 -19.05 -10.06 12.88
C GLY A 21 -18.90 -11.34 12.04
N HIS A 22 -18.09 -11.31 10.97
CA HIS A 22 -17.93 -12.43 10.05
C HIS A 22 -16.51 -13.00 10.03
N PHE A 23 -15.63 -12.57 10.95
CA PHE A 23 -14.21 -12.93 10.94
C PHE A 23 -13.97 -14.45 10.81
N GLY A 24 -14.66 -15.25 11.62
CA GLY A 24 -14.49 -16.72 11.59
C GLY A 24 -14.86 -17.35 10.24
N THR A 25 -15.89 -16.81 9.57
CA THR A 25 -16.29 -17.27 8.24
C THR A 25 -15.30 -16.80 7.18
N VAL A 26 -14.86 -15.54 7.24
CA VAL A 26 -13.85 -15.01 6.31
C VAL A 26 -12.55 -15.78 6.44
N LEU A 27 -12.09 -16.07 7.66
CA LEU A 27 -10.92 -16.90 7.93
C LEU A 27 -11.05 -18.28 7.29
N ARG A 28 -12.20 -18.95 7.43
CA ARG A 28 -12.45 -20.26 6.79
C ARG A 28 -12.50 -20.21 5.26
N LEU A 29 -12.92 -19.10 4.68
CA LEU A 29 -12.96 -18.95 3.22
C LEU A 29 -11.61 -18.54 2.62
N SER A 30 -10.83 -17.76 3.39
CA SER A 30 -9.61 -17.13 2.90
C SER A 30 -8.32 -17.81 3.34
N TRP A 31 -8.34 -18.73 4.32
CA TRP A 31 -7.10 -19.35 4.81
C TRP A 31 -6.27 -19.99 3.70
N LEU A 32 -6.90 -20.71 2.76
CA LEU A 32 -6.18 -21.41 1.70
C LEU A 32 -5.56 -20.43 0.69
N PRO A 33 -6.32 -19.50 0.07
CA PRO A 33 -5.72 -18.50 -0.82
C PRO A 33 -4.69 -17.61 -0.12
N VAL A 34 -4.91 -17.23 1.14
CA VAL A 34 -3.95 -16.41 1.89
C VAL A 34 -2.70 -17.22 2.25
N ALA A 35 -2.83 -18.50 2.59
CA ALA A 35 -1.68 -19.38 2.79
C ALA A 35 -0.87 -19.56 1.49
N LEU A 36 -1.56 -19.70 0.34
CA LEU A 36 -0.90 -19.75 -0.97
C LEU A 36 -0.20 -18.43 -1.31
N LEU A 37 -0.79 -17.28 -0.95
CA LEU A 37 -0.12 -15.98 -1.09
C LEU A 37 1.13 -15.89 -0.20
N PHE A 38 1.08 -16.39 1.04
CA PHE A 38 2.26 -16.45 1.90
C PHE A 38 3.34 -17.37 1.35
N LEU A 39 2.96 -18.54 0.83
CA LEU A 39 3.91 -19.47 0.22
C LEU A 39 4.54 -18.86 -1.03
N LEU A 40 3.76 -18.16 -1.84
CA LEU A 40 4.25 -17.42 -2.99
C LEU A 40 5.21 -16.29 -2.56
N ASP A 41 4.83 -15.46 -1.59
CA ASP A 41 5.70 -14.41 -1.03
C ASP A 41 7.03 -15.02 -0.54
N PHE A 42 6.96 -16.14 0.19
CA PHE A 42 8.12 -16.84 0.69
C PHE A 42 9.02 -17.35 -0.44
N VAL A 43 8.46 -18.05 -1.44
CA VAL A 43 9.21 -18.55 -2.61
C VAL A 43 9.90 -17.41 -3.34
N MET A 44 9.20 -16.29 -3.54
CA MET A 44 9.73 -15.12 -4.24
C MET A 44 10.89 -14.47 -3.47
N ILE A 45 10.78 -14.35 -2.14
CA ILE A 45 11.87 -13.88 -1.28
C ILE A 45 13.07 -14.83 -1.33
N GLN A 46 12.83 -16.15 -1.23
CA GLN A 46 13.89 -17.15 -1.26
C GLN A 46 14.65 -17.14 -2.59
N MET A 47 13.94 -17.07 -3.72
CA MET A 47 14.58 -16.98 -5.04
C MET A 47 15.44 -15.71 -5.18
N GLY A 48 14.99 -14.57 -4.65
CA GLY A 48 15.76 -13.33 -4.64
C GLY A 48 17.02 -13.39 -3.75
N LEU A 49 17.01 -14.19 -2.68
CA LEU A 49 18.18 -14.38 -1.81
C LEU A 49 19.22 -15.32 -2.43
N VAL A 50 18.78 -16.40 -3.09
CA VAL A 50 19.65 -17.36 -3.79
C VAL A 50 20.49 -16.67 -4.86
N GLU A 51 19.90 -15.70 -5.57
CA GLU A 51 20.60 -14.98 -6.64
C GLU A 51 21.67 -14.01 -6.13
N GLN A 52 21.53 -13.46 -4.92
CA GLN A 52 22.51 -12.54 -4.35
C GLN A 52 23.76 -13.23 -3.79
N GLU A 53 23.88 -14.56 -3.93
CA GLU A 53 24.90 -15.41 -3.29
C GLU A 53 25.01 -15.17 -1.78
N ARG A 54 23.97 -14.62 -1.16
CA ARG A 54 23.98 -14.28 0.26
C ARG A 54 23.62 -15.53 1.05
N PRO A 55 24.51 -16.03 1.92
CA PRO A 55 24.12 -17.09 2.84
C PRO A 55 22.93 -16.59 3.68
N LEU A 56 22.03 -17.51 4.02
CA LEU A 56 20.80 -17.28 4.78
C LEU A 56 21.13 -16.92 6.24
N ALA A 57 21.82 -15.80 6.45
CA ALA A 57 21.98 -15.22 7.75
C ALA A 57 20.63 -14.58 8.08
N LEU A 58 19.88 -15.21 9.00
CA LEU A 58 18.73 -14.64 9.72
C LEU A 58 19.16 -13.44 10.58
N GLN A 59 19.91 -12.49 9.99
CA GLN A 59 20.16 -11.21 10.60
C GLN A 59 18.96 -10.33 10.29
N PHE A 60 18.16 -10.06 11.32
CA PHE A 60 17.21 -8.95 11.34
C PHE A 60 18.01 -7.63 11.28
N GLN A 61 18.65 -7.35 10.15
CA GLN A 61 19.17 -6.02 9.89
C GLN A 61 17.96 -5.12 9.64
N LEU A 62 17.86 -4.05 10.42
CA LEU A 62 16.98 -2.91 10.17
C LEU A 62 17.39 -2.27 8.85
N GLN A 63 16.93 -2.90 7.78
CA GLN A 63 17.12 -2.46 6.41
C GLN A 63 16.51 -1.05 6.28
N PRO A 64 17.12 -0.13 5.50
CA PRO A 64 16.56 1.20 5.29
C PRO A 64 15.08 1.11 4.94
N GLY A 65 14.28 2.05 5.45
CA GLY A 65 12.82 1.97 5.44
C GLY A 65 12.23 1.60 4.06
N PRO A 66 11.02 1.02 4.04
CA PRO A 66 10.41 0.44 2.83
C PRO A 66 10.32 1.41 1.65
N ILE A 67 10.21 2.72 1.92
CA ILE A 67 10.18 3.77 0.89
C ILE A 67 11.54 3.89 0.20
N THR A 68 12.64 3.85 0.96
CA THR A 68 14.00 4.00 0.44
C THR A 68 14.41 2.80 -0.41
N GLN A 69 13.94 1.60 -0.07
CA GLN A 69 14.13 0.38 -0.89
C GLN A 69 13.34 0.43 -2.19
N PHE A 70 12.10 0.93 -2.13
CA PHE A 70 11.27 1.09 -3.32
C PHE A 70 11.85 2.13 -4.28
N THR A 71 12.36 3.26 -3.78
CA THR A 71 12.99 4.29 -4.61
C THR A 71 14.33 3.85 -5.19
N THR A 72 15.16 3.12 -4.46
CA THR A 72 16.39 2.53 -5.04
C THR A 72 16.08 1.44 -6.07
N PHE A 73 15.07 0.60 -5.83
CA PHE A 73 14.62 -0.39 -6.82
C PHE A 73 14.15 0.27 -8.13
N LEU A 74 13.30 1.29 -8.02
CA LEU A 74 12.82 2.05 -9.18
C LEU A 74 13.97 2.79 -9.89
N ALA A 75 14.88 3.40 -9.15
CA ALA A 75 16.03 4.12 -9.71
C ALA A 75 17.01 3.19 -10.42
N GLN A 76 17.27 2.01 -9.85
CA GLN A 76 18.11 0.99 -10.48
C GLN A 76 17.47 0.45 -11.76
N GLY A 77 16.18 0.13 -11.72
CA GLY A 77 15.47 -0.37 -12.89
C GLY A 77 15.31 0.66 -14.02
N ALA A 78 15.19 1.94 -13.68
CA ALA A 78 15.18 3.01 -14.67
C ALA A 78 16.56 3.23 -15.32
N ALA A 79 17.65 3.00 -14.57
CA ALA A 79 19.02 3.20 -15.05
C ALA A 79 19.54 2.03 -15.91
N THR A 80 19.11 0.79 -15.64
CA THR A 80 19.64 -0.41 -16.32
C THR A 80 18.81 -0.86 -17.52
N GLY A 81 17.73 -0.15 -17.86
CA GLY A 81 16.79 -0.59 -18.88
C GLY A 81 16.11 -1.87 -18.43
N PHE A 82 15.09 -1.74 -17.57
CA PHE A 82 14.29 -2.78 -16.91
C PHE A 82 14.13 -4.09 -17.75
N SER A 83 15.13 -4.96 -17.73
CA SER A 83 15.07 -6.34 -18.20
C SER A 83 15.42 -7.22 -17.01
N PRO A 84 14.55 -7.29 -15.98
CA PRO A 84 14.80 -8.16 -14.85
C PRO A 84 14.95 -9.58 -15.40
N PRO A 85 16.02 -10.32 -15.07
CA PRO A 85 16.18 -11.72 -15.48
C PRO A 85 15.00 -12.61 -15.05
N PHE A 86 14.13 -12.11 -14.16
CA PHE A 86 12.90 -12.75 -13.68
C PHE A 86 11.62 -12.08 -14.17
N GLY A 87 11.64 -11.25 -15.21
CA GLY A 87 10.41 -10.62 -15.75
C GLY A 87 9.24 -11.61 -15.91
N PRO A 88 9.45 -12.81 -16.47
CA PRO A 88 8.42 -13.83 -16.57
C PRO A 88 7.99 -14.44 -15.22
N LEU A 89 8.92 -14.65 -14.28
CA LEU A 89 8.65 -15.28 -12.99
C LEU A 89 7.99 -14.31 -12.00
N LEU A 90 8.46 -13.06 -11.95
CA LEU A 90 7.82 -11.97 -11.23
C LEU A 90 6.42 -11.69 -11.79
N GLY A 91 6.29 -11.65 -13.12
CA GLY A 91 5.00 -11.48 -13.80
C GLY A 91 4.04 -12.63 -13.49
N GLY A 92 4.52 -13.87 -13.55
CA GLY A 92 3.74 -15.07 -13.21
C GLY A 92 3.30 -15.09 -11.75
N GLY A 93 4.21 -14.81 -10.82
CA GLY A 93 3.90 -14.70 -9.39
C GLY A 93 2.88 -13.60 -9.12
N LEU A 94 3.07 -12.41 -9.68
CA LEU A 94 2.10 -11.32 -9.53
C LEU A 94 0.72 -11.67 -10.11
N LEU A 95 0.68 -12.36 -11.25
CA LEU A 95 -0.57 -12.83 -11.85
C LEU A 95 -1.27 -13.86 -10.97
N ILE A 96 -0.54 -14.83 -10.42
CA ILE A 96 -1.09 -15.81 -9.46
C ILE A 96 -1.61 -15.09 -8.21
N ALA A 97 -0.84 -14.13 -7.68
CA ALA A 97 -1.24 -13.36 -6.51
C ALA A 97 -2.53 -12.58 -6.75
N VAL A 98 -2.64 -11.92 -7.91
CA VAL A 98 -3.85 -11.18 -8.32
C VAL A 98 -5.04 -12.11 -8.48
N ILE A 99 -4.86 -13.30 -9.06
CA ILE A 99 -5.92 -14.31 -9.20
C ILE A 99 -6.39 -14.80 -7.83
N LEU A 100 -5.47 -15.18 -6.95
CA LEU A 100 -5.76 -15.66 -5.59
C LEU A 100 -6.48 -14.57 -4.79
N TYR A 101 -5.96 -13.33 -4.85
CA TYR A 101 -6.57 -12.20 -4.17
C TYR A 101 -7.98 -11.91 -4.69
N ALA A 102 -8.18 -11.86 -6.01
CA ALA A 102 -9.49 -11.65 -6.62
C ALA A 102 -10.47 -12.77 -6.25
N SER A 103 -10.02 -14.03 -6.21
CA SER A 103 -10.84 -15.19 -5.87
C SER A 103 -11.47 -15.11 -4.47
N VAL A 104 -10.82 -14.41 -3.54
CA VAL A 104 -11.35 -14.14 -2.19
C VAL A 104 -12.13 -12.83 -2.17
N MET A 105 -11.58 -11.78 -2.78
CA MET A 105 -12.10 -10.44 -2.61
C MET A 105 -13.46 -10.24 -3.26
N VAL A 106 -13.66 -10.76 -4.48
CA VAL A 106 -14.92 -10.63 -5.22
C VAL A 106 -16.11 -11.24 -4.49
N PRO A 107 -16.07 -12.50 -4.01
CA PRO A 107 -17.18 -13.06 -3.24
C PRO A 107 -17.38 -12.33 -1.92
N LEU A 108 -16.33 -11.95 -1.19
CA LEU A 108 -16.46 -11.22 0.08
C LEU A 108 -17.14 -9.86 -0.10
N VAL A 109 -16.75 -9.09 -1.12
CA VAL A 109 -17.38 -7.80 -1.44
C VAL A 109 -18.85 -7.99 -1.80
N ARG A 110 -19.21 -9.09 -2.47
CA ARG A 110 -20.62 -9.40 -2.79
C ARG A 110 -21.43 -9.74 -1.55
N TYR A 111 -20.88 -10.52 -0.63
CA TYR A 111 -21.54 -10.82 0.64
C TYR A 111 -21.72 -9.55 1.49
N ALA A 112 -20.65 -8.74 1.60
CA ALA A 112 -20.72 -7.45 2.28
C ALA A 112 -21.76 -6.52 1.65
N ALA A 113 -21.82 -6.42 0.31
CA ALA A 113 -22.78 -5.61 -0.43
C ALA A 113 -24.21 -6.19 -0.50
N ALA A 114 -24.41 -7.42 -0.03
CA ALA A 114 -25.72 -8.04 0.13
C ALA A 114 -26.21 -7.95 1.57
N GLY A 115 -25.32 -7.66 2.54
CA GLY A 115 -25.61 -7.79 3.96
C GLY A 115 -25.85 -9.24 4.39
N GLU A 116 -25.37 -10.21 3.60
CA GLU A 116 -25.59 -11.63 3.83
C GLU A 116 -24.36 -12.29 4.48
N VAL A 117 -24.61 -13.24 5.37
CA VAL A 117 -23.55 -14.06 5.98
C VAL A 117 -22.95 -14.97 4.89
N PRO A 118 -21.61 -15.01 4.72
CA PRO A 118 -21.01 -15.92 3.75
C PRO A 118 -21.34 -17.37 4.12
N HIS A 119 -21.85 -18.14 3.17
CA HIS A 119 -22.17 -19.54 3.43
C HIS A 119 -20.89 -20.37 3.60
N HIS A 120 -20.80 -21.13 4.69
CA HIS A 120 -19.63 -21.94 5.08
C HIS A 120 -19.19 -22.99 4.04
N ARG A 121 -20.03 -23.34 3.05
CA ARG A 121 -19.73 -24.34 2.01
C ARG A 121 -19.21 -23.75 0.70
N PHE A 122 -19.15 -22.42 0.57
CA PHE A 122 -18.69 -21.78 -0.66
C PHE A 122 -17.18 -21.54 -0.63
N MET A 123 -16.38 -22.60 -0.47
CA MET A 123 -15.00 -22.56 -0.96
C MET A 123 -15.04 -22.68 -2.48
N HIS A 124 -15.30 -21.57 -3.16
CA HIS A 124 -15.21 -21.52 -4.60
C HIS A 124 -13.92 -20.78 -4.98
N LEU A 125 -12.84 -21.54 -5.19
CA LEU A 125 -11.65 -21.12 -5.95
C LEU A 125 -11.98 -20.98 -7.46
N ALA A 126 -13.20 -20.56 -7.81
CA ALA A 126 -13.59 -20.37 -9.20
C ALA A 126 -13.22 -18.96 -9.66
N PHE A 127 -12.17 -18.86 -10.45
CA PHE A 127 -11.87 -17.65 -11.21
C PHE A 127 -12.81 -17.56 -12.42
N GLY A 128 -13.97 -16.95 -12.23
CA GLY A 128 -14.96 -16.69 -13.30
C GLY A 128 -14.82 -15.32 -13.98
N PRO A 129 -15.66 -15.03 -15.00
CA PRO A 129 -15.65 -13.75 -15.74
C PRO A 129 -15.79 -12.50 -14.87
N ARG A 130 -16.46 -12.62 -13.71
CA ARG A 130 -16.58 -11.51 -12.75
C ARG A 130 -15.26 -11.17 -12.07
N HIS A 131 -14.44 -12.17 -11.79
CA HIS A 131 -13.11 -11.99 -11.19
C HIS A 131 -12.19 -11.30 -12.19
N LEU A 132 -12.25 -11.72 -13.47
CA LEU A 132 -11.53 -11.04 -14.54
C LEU A 132 -11.95 -9.57 -14.66
N LYS A 133 -13.27 -9.26 -14.64
CA LYS A 133 -13.74 -7.86 -14.64
C LYS A 133 -13.24 -7.06 -13.45
N TYR A 134 -13.24 -7.64 -12.24
CA TYR A 134 -12.67 -7.00 -11.06
C TYR A 134 -11.18 -6.71 -11.22
N VAL A 135 -10.41 -7.69 -11.69
CA VAL A 135 -8.96 -7.54 -11.93
C VAL A 135 -8.70 -6.48 -12.97
N LEU A 136 -9.41 -6.49 -14.11
CA LEU A 136 -9.28 -5.47 -15.15
C LEU A 136 -9.71 -4.09 -14.66
N ALA A 137 -10.73 -3.99 -13.80
CA ALA A 137 -11.16 -2.73 -13.20
C ALA A 137 -10.12 -2.18 -12.23
N ALA A 138 -9.51 -3.03 -11.40
CA ALA A 138 -8.44 -2.66 -10.48
C ALA A 138 -7.13 -2.31 -11.22
N ALA A 139 -6.77 -3.10 -12.22
CA ALA A 139 -5.60 -2.84 -13.07
C ALA A 139 -5.79 -1.57 -13.89
N GLY A 140 -6.98 -1.35 -14.44
CA GLY A 140 -7.32 -0.14 -15.19
C GLY A 140 -7.33 1.12 -14.31
N SER A 141 -7.91 1.05 -13.11
CA SER A 141 -7.86 2.19 -12.18
C SER A 141 -6.42 2.50 -11.77
N PHE A 142 -5.63 1.47 -11.45
CA PHE A 142 -4.22 1.63 -11.13
C PHE A 142 -3.40 2.16 -12.30
N ALA A 143 -3.62 1.67 -13.52
CA ALA A 143 -2.94 2.14 -14.72
C ALA A 143 -3.25 3.62 -15.03
N VAL A 144 -4.51 4.05 -14.87
CA VAL A 144 -4.87 5.47 -15.02
C VAL A 144 -4.14 6.32 -13.98
N VAL A 145 -4.05 5.85 -12.74
CA VAL A 145 -3.29 6.53 -11.69
C VAL A 145 -1.81 6.62 -12.05
N LEU A 146 -1.20 5.53 -12.54
CA LEU A 146 0.20 5.53 -12.97
C LEU A 146 0.45 6.43 -14.16
N ILE A 147 -0.44 6.46 -15.16
CA ILE A 147 -0.32 7.33 -16.33
C ILE A 147 -0.43 8.80 -15.90
N VAL A 148 -1.39 9.14 -15.04
CA VAL A 148 -1.55 10.50 -14.53
C VAL A 148 -0.34 10.89 -13.69
N ALA A 149 0.07 10.06 -12.73
CA ALA A 149 1.24 10.32 -11.90
C ALA A 149 2.52 10.43 -12.75
N GLY A 150 2.73 9.51 -13.70
CA GLY A 150 3.87 9.49 -14.60
C GLY A 150 3.92 10.69 -15.54
N ALA A 151 2.79 11.06 -16.14
CA ALA A 151 2.69 12.26 -16.97
C ALA A 151 3.01 13.52 -16.16
N LEU A 152 2.47 13.62 -14.94
CA LEU A 152 2.73 14.75 -14.05
C LEU A 152 4.20 14.79 -13.61
N ILE A 153 4.79 13.65 -13.22
CA ILE A 153 6.23 13.55 -12.91
C ILE A 153 7.09 13.94 -14.11
N SER A 154 6.71 13.52 -15.32
CA SER A 154 7.43 13.87 -16.55
C SER A 154 7.38 15.38 -16.82
N VAL A 155 6.21 16.03 -16.63
CA VAL A 155 6.07 17.49 -16.74
C VAL A 155 6.97 18.21 -15.74
N ILE A 156 7.11 17.71 -14.50
CA ILE A 156 8.06 18.26 -13.53
C ILE A 156 9.50 18.09 -14.02
N GLY A 157 9.87 16.85 -14.37
CA GLY A 157 11.24 16.47 -14.69
C GLY A 157 11.77 17.21 -15.91
N HIS A 158 10.96 17.30 -16.97
CA HIS A 158 11.36 17.85 -18.25
C HIS A 158 10.91 19.30 -18.47
N GLY A 159 9.72 19.67 -17.98
CA GLY A 159 9.13 20.99 -18.25
C GLY A 159 9.50 22.08 -17.25
N LEU A 160 9.62 21.73 -15.96
CA LEU A 160 9.79 22.71 -14.89
C LEU A 160 11.18 22.70 -14.25
N GLY A 161 11.92 21.59 -14.34
CA GLY A 161 13.25 21.45 -13.75
C GLY A 161 14.28 22.45 -14.27
N GLY A 162 14.28 22.73 -15.58
CA GLY A 162 15.18 23.71 -16.21
C GLY A 162 14.84 25.15 -15.83
N PRO A 163 13.60 25.62 -16.08
CA PRO A 163 13.18 26.98 -15.72
C PRO A 163 13.27 27.29 -14.23
N LEU A 164 12.93 26.34 -13.33
CA LEU A 164 13.08 26.55 -11.88
C LEU A 164 14.54 26.67 -11.47
N ARG A 165 15.45 25.86 -12.04
CA ARG A 165 16.89 26.01 -11.78
C ARG A 165 17.41 27.34 -12.31
N ALA A 166 16.93 27.79 -13.47
CA ALA A 166 17.30 29.08 -14.02
C ALA A 166 16.79 30.26 -13.15
N LEU A 167 15.55 30.19 -12.65
CA LEU A 167 14.97 31.18 -11.75
C LEU A 167 15.63 31.21 -10.36
N LEU A 168 15.92 30.04 -9.78
CA LEU A 168 16.59 29.93 -8.47
C LEU A 168 18.09 30.25 -8.57
N GLY A 169 18.69 30.06 -9.75
CA GLY A 169 20.08 30.40 -10.04
C GLY A 169 20.30 31.84 -10.52
N GLN A 170 19.23 32.64 -10.69
CA GLN A 170 19.38 34.04 -11.07
C GLN A 170 20.02 34.83 -9.92
N GLN A 171 21.19 35.41 -10.19
CA GLN A 171 21.80 36.42 -9.35
C GLN A 171 21.19 37.77 -9.72
N VAL A 172 20.76 38.53 -8.71
CA VAL A 172 20.28 39.91 -8.90
C VAL A 172 21.42 40.82 -8.49
N SER A 173 21.96 41.54 -9.48
CA SER A 173 22.90 42.62 -9.25
C SER A 173 22.15 43.85 -8.75
N SER A 174 22.43 44.29 -7.52
CA SER A 174 21.95 45.58 -7.02
C SER A 174 23.11 46.54 -6.89
N PHE A 175 22.92 47.79 -7.32
CA PHE A 175 23.89 48.85 -7.08
C PHE A 175 23.78 49.28 -5.62
N GLU A 176 24.92 49.32 -4.94
CA GLU A 176 25.01 49.83 -3.58
C GLU A 176 24.62 51.31 -3.56
N ALA A 177 23.77 51.72 -2.62
CA ALA A 177 23.24 53.08 -2.58
C ALA A 177 24.38 54.09 -2.30
N GLY A 178 24.87 54.73 -3.36
CA GLY A 178 25.97 55.70 -3.32
C GLY A 178 27.22 55.35 -4.13
N SER A 179 27.26 54.20 -4.81
CA SER A 179 28.39 53.80 -5.66
C SER A 179 27.94 53.49 -7.09
N LEU A 180 28.52 54.16 -8.09
CA LEU A 180 28.33 53.88 -9.51
C LEU A 180 29.15 52.66 -10.00
N HIS A 181 30.01 52.10 -9.14
CA HIS A 181 31.00 51.08 -9.54
C HIS A 181 30.97 49.79 -8.71
N ALA A 182 30.24 49.73 -7.58
CA ALA A 182 30.09 48.51 -6.80
C ALA A 182 28.78 47.80 -7.18
N ILE A 183 28.91 46.74 -7.98
CA ILE A 183 27.82 45.81 -8.26
C ILE A 183 27.93 44.68 -7.27
N ASP A 184 27.02 44.64 -6.29
CA ASP A 184 26.93 43.51 -5.37
C ASP A 184 25.98 42.46 -5.97
N THR A 185 26.49 41.26 -6.19
CA THR A 185 25.72 40.14 -6.75
C THR A 185 25.23 39.26 -5.61
N ALA A 186 23.99 39.48 -5.18
CA ALA A 186 23.33 38.60 -4.23
C ALA A 186 22.44 37.58 -4.98
N PRO A 187 22.27 36.36 -4.46
CA PRO A 187 21.21 35.48 -4.95
C PRO A 187 19.86 36.18 -4.77
N ALA A 188 18.99 36.13 -5.78
CA ALA A 188 17.69 36.82 -5.80
C ALA A 188 16.79 36.53 -4.57
N PHE A 189 17.06 35.41 -3.89
CA PHE A 189 16.31 34.88 -2.77
C PHE A 189 17.23 34.67 -1.54
N GLY A 190 17.86 35.73 -1.02
CA GLY A 190 18.82 35.64 0.10
C GLY A 190 18.33 34.86 1.33
N ALA A 191 17.34 35.38 2.07
CA ALA A 191 16.82 34.73 3.29
C ALA A 191 15.91 33.52 3.02
N SER A 192 15.20 33.52 1.89
CA SER A 192 14.34 32.42 1.47
C SER A 192 15.15 31.21 0.96
N GLY A 193 16.33 31.41 0.38
CA GLY A 193 17.24 30.34 -0.03
C GLY A 193 17.80 29.54 1.15
N ALA A 194 18.08 30.18 2.29
CA ALA A 194 18.49 29.50 3.51
C ALA A 194 17.36 28.66 4.12
N LEU A 195 16.11 29.16 4.09
CA LEU A 195 14.93 28.42 4.53
C LEU A 195 14.63 27.22 3.62
N VAL A 196 14.68 27.42 2.29
CA VAL A 196 14.58 26.36 1.28
C VAL A 196 15.66 25.29 1.49
N GLY A 197 16.92 25.69 1.71
CA GLY A 197 18.01 24.77 2.01
C GLY A 197 17.84 24.00 3.34
N ALA A 198 17.33 24.66 4.39
CA ALA A 198 17.05 24.02 5.67
C ALA A 198 15.90 22.99 5.57
N ILE A 199 14.85 23.31 4.82
CA ILE A 199 13.74 22.38 4.58
C ILE A 199 14.19 21.21 3.69
N ASP A 200 15.04 21.46 2.68
CA ASP A 200 15.62 20.40 1.84
C ASP A 200 16.48 19.44 2.67
N MET A 201 17.32 19.96 3.56
CA MET A 201 18.10 19.17 4.51
C MET A 201 17.21 18.39 5.48
N TRP A 202 16.09 18.98 5.93
CA TRP A 202 15.12 18.31 6.78
C TRP A 202 14.43 17.13 6.07
N PHE A 203 13.99 17.30 4.81
CA PHE A 203 13.43 16.21 4.01
C PHE A 203 14.44 15.11 3.67
N LEU A 204 15.69 15.47 3.38
CA LEU A 204 16.79 14.53 3.19
C LEU A 204 17.01 13.64 4.42
N ARG A 205 16.82 14.17 5.63
CA ARG A 205 16.91 13.40 6.89
C ARG A 205 15.83 12.33 7.01
N PHE A 206 14.69 12.49 6.36
CA PHE A 206 13.64 11.48 6.24
C PHE A 206 13.78 10.59 5.00
N GLY A 207 14.89 10.69 4.26
CA GLY A 207 15.13 9.94 3.02
C GLY A 207 14.30 10.44 1.82
N ILE A 208 13.71 11.62 1.92
CA ILE A 208 12.87 12.23 0.88
C ILE A 208 13.77 13.19 0.09
N ALA A 209 14.37 12.71 -1.00
CA ALA A 209 15.27 13.51 -1.86
C ALA A 209 14.51 14.47 -2.82
N PHE A 210 13.41 15.06 -2.36
CA PHE A 210 12.65 16.06 -3.10
C PHE A 210 12.99 17.44 -2.54
N GLY A 211 13.69 18.27 -3.32
CA GLY A 211 13.87 19.68 -2.95
C GLY A 211 12.54 20.42 -2.88
N THR A 212 12.44 21.43 -2.02
CA THR A 212 11.29 22.28 -1.70
C THR A 212 10.66 22.90 -2.93
N ALA A 213 11.47 23.34 -3.90
CA ALA A 213 10.99 23.84 -5.19
C ALA A 213 10.20 22.77 -5.96
N LYS A 214 10.63 21.50 -5.89
CA LYS A 214 9.89 20.36 -6.45
C LYS A 214 8.64 20.06 -5.63
N LEU A 215 8.66 20.32 -4.32
CA LEU A 215 7.51 20.11 -3.44
C LEU A 215 6.34 21.03 -3.80
N ILE A 216 6.59 22.33 -4.02
CA ILE A 216 5.56 23.31 -4.41
C ILE A 216 4.86 22.89 -5.71
N VAL A 217 5.65 22.43 -6.69
CA VAL A 217 5.12 21.91 -7.96
C VAL A 217 4.45 20.54 -7.79
N ALA A 218 4.96 19.70 -6.89
CA ALA A 218 4.41 18.38 -6.63
C ALA A 218 3.06 18.44 -5.91
N ILE A 219 2.77 19.48 -5.10
CA ILE A 219 1.49 19.62 -4.39
C ILE A 219 0.28 19.52 -5.32
N PRO A 220 0.10 20.38 -6.36
CA PRO A 220 -1.05 20.28 -7.26
C PRO A 220 -1.10 18.93 -7.98
N ILE A 221 0.05 18.30 -8.20
CA ILE A 221 0.16 16.99 -8.85
C ILE A 221 -0.33 15.87 -7.94
N VAL A 222 0.13 15.86 -6.69
CA VAL A 222 -0.34 14.94 -5.65
C VAL A 222 -1.84 15.14 -5.42
N LEU A 223 -2.33 16.38 -5.48
CA LEU A 223 -3.76 16.67 -5.39
C LEU A 223 -4.54 16.12 -6.58
N VAL A 224 -4.07 16.29 -7.82
CA VAL A 224 -4.72 15.75 -9.02
C VAL A 224 -4.66 14.22 -9.06
N ALA A 225 -3.49 13.63 -8.79
CA ALA A 225 -3.33 12.18 -8.72
C ALA A 225 -4.20 11.59 -7.60
N GLY A 226 -4.17 12.21 -6.40
CA GLY A 226 -5.03 11.86 -5.28
C GLY A 226 -6.50 11.95 -5.63
N TYR A 227 -6.92 13.02 -6.33
CA TYR A 227 -8.29 13.17 -6.80
C TYR A 227 -8.71 12.05 -7.76
N VAL A 228 -7.86 11.69 -8.71
CA VAL A 228 -8.12 10.59 -9.66
C VAL A 228 -8.17 9.25 -8.94
N ILE A 229 -7.25 8.98 -8.02
CA ILE A 229 -7.24 7.79 -7.17
C ILE A 229 -8.58 7.67 -6.43
N LEU A 230 -8.99 8.74 -5.74
CA LEU A 230 -10.24 8.75 -4.96
C LEU A 230 -11.48 8.56 -5.83
N ARG A 231 -11.48 9.10 -7.06
CA ARG A 231 -12.57 8.89 -8.01
C ARG A 231 -12.70 7.44 -8.49
N LEU A 232 -11.57 6.77 -8.71
CA LEU A 232 -11.54 5.41 -9.22
C LEU A 232 -11.49 4.35 -8.12
N PHE A 233 -11.32 4.76 -6.85
CA PHE A 233 -11.21 3.85 -5.71
C PHE A 233 -12.40 2.90 -5.56
N ALA A 234 -13.63 3.42 -5.71
CA ALA A 234 -14.85 2.64 -5.56
C ALA A 234 -15.13 1.70 -6.76
N TYR A 235 -14.52 1.96 -7.93
CA TYR A 235 -14.82 1.27 -9.18
C TYR A 235 -14.65 -0.25 -9.12
N PRO A 236 -13.52 -0.82 -8.67
CA PRO A 236 -13.37 -2.28 -8.60
C PRO A 236 -14.40 -2.94 -7.67
N TYR A 237 -14.72 -2.33 -6.53
CA TYR A 237 -15.72 -2.86 -5.60
C TYR A 237 -17.13 -2.87 -6.20
N LEU A 238 -17.50 -1.80 -6.92
CA LEU A 238 -18.77 -1.74 -7.62
C LEU A 238 -18.83 -2.78 -8.74
N VAL A 239 -17.75 -3.01 -9.49
CA VAL A 239 -17.68 -4.06 -10.51
C VAL A 239 -17.83 -5.46 -9.90
N ALA A 240 -17.22 -5.71 -8.73
CA ALA A 240 -17.37 -6.98 -8.02
C ALA A 240 -18.82 -7.22 -7.54
N ALA A 241 -19.50 -6.18 -7.07
CA ALA A 241 -20.83 -6.28 -6.50
C ALA A 241 -21.98 -6.25 -7.53
N HIS A 242 -21.81 -5.61 -8.68
CA HIS A 242 -22.87 -5.45 -9.67
C HIS A 242 -23.14 -6.73 -10.47
N ARG A 243 -24.42 -6.91 -10.84
CA ARG A 243 -24.77 -7.89 -11.88
C ARG A 243 -24.19 -7.41 -13.22
N PRO A 244 -23.62 -8.31 -14.04
CA PRO A 244 -22.92 -7.96 -15.27
C PRO A 244 -23.77 -7.16 -16.26
N ASP A 245 -25.09 -7.20 -16.13
CA ASP A 245 -26.06 -6.64 -17.08
C ASP A 245 -26.33 -5.14 -16.86
N GLN A 246 -25.87 -4.57 -15.74
CA GLN A 246 -26.29 -3.22 -15.34
C GLN A 246 -25.40 -2.08 -15.85
N GLY A 247 -24.21 -2.35 -16.42
CA GLY A 247 -23.37 -1.39 -17.17
C GLY A 247 -22.98 -0.06 -16.47
N ARG A 248 -23.41 0.18 -15.24
CA ARG A 248 -23.40 1.50 -14.58
C ARG A 248 -22.37 1.65 -13.47
N ALA A 249 -21.47 0.67 -13.30
CA ALA A 249 -20.48 0.69 -12.22
C ALA A 249 -19.55 1.91 -12.25
N LEU A 250 -19.11 2.34 -13.45
CA LEU A 250 -18.26 3.52 -13.60
C LEU A 250 -19.03 4.81 -13.27
N GLY A 251 -20.26 4.94 -13.78
CA GLY A 251 -21.12 6.08 -13.48
C GLY A 251 -21.44 6.20 -11.99
N ALA A 252 -21.68 5.06 -11.32
CA ALA A 252 -21.88 5.01 -9.88
C ALA A 252 -20.61 5.40 -9.09
N ALA A 253 -19.43 4.94 -9.51
CA ALA A 253 -18.16 5.32 -8.89
C ALA A 253 -17.89 6.85 -9.01
N LEU A 254 -18.12 7.39 -10.19
CA LEU A 254 -17.97 8.83 -10.46
C LEU A 254 -19.04 9.67 -9.75
N GLY A 255 -20.26 9.14 -9.60
CA GLY A 255 -21.32 9.77 -8.82
C GLY A 255 -21.01 9.80 -7.32
N LEU A 256 -20.49 8.70 -6.78
CA LEU A 256 -20.09 8.60 -5.36
C LEU A 256 -18.95 9.58 -5.03
N SER A 257 -18.07 9.83 -6.00
CA SER A 257 -16.94 10.76 -5.90
C SER A 257 -17.23 12.14 -6.50
N ALA A 258 -18.50 12.53 -6.65
CA ALA A 258 -18.85 13.86 -7.17
C ALA A 258 -18.88 14.93 -6.06
N GLY A 259 -18.30 16.10 -6.33
CA GLY A 259 -18.35 17.26 -5.44
C GLY A 259 -17.67 17.04 -4.10
N ILE A 260 -18.36 17.38 -3.00
CA ILE A 260 -17.82 17.32 -1.63
C ILE A 260 -17.58 15.87 -1.18
N ASN A 261 -18.26 14.89 -1.77
CA ASN A 261 -18.10 13.48 -1.40
C ASN A 261 -16.68 12.95 -1.65
N VAL A 262 -15.86 13.60 -2.48
CA VAL A 262 -14.42 13.27 -2.62
C VAL A 262 -13.69 13.43 -1.29
N PHE A 263 -14.01 14.48 -0.51
CA PHE A 263 -13.40 14.69 0.80
C PHE A 263 -13.85 13.63 1.80
N SER A 264 -15.11 13.20 1.75
CA SER A 264 -15.58 12.07 2.57
C SER A 264 -14.87 10.77 2.18
N LEU A 265 -14.70 10.50 0.89
CA LEU A 265 -13.92 9.36 0.38
C LEU A 265 -12.47 9.41 0.85
N MET A 266 -11.85 10.59 0.78
CA MET A 266 -10.49 10.82 1.29
C MET A 266 -10.40 10.49 2.79
N ALA A 267 -11.36 10.99 3.58
CA ALA A 267 -11.42 10.71 5.01
C ALA A 267 -11.63 9.21 5.30
N ILE A 268 -12.46 8.52 4.52
CA ILE A 268 -12.67 7.07 4.63
C ILE A 268 -11.37 6.31 4.32
N VAL A 269 -10.69 6.65 3.22
CA VAL A 269 -9.42 6.00 2.83
C VAL A 269 -8.34 6.28 3.87
N ALA A 270 -8.22 7.51 4.36
CA ALA A 270 -7.28 7.89 5.40
C ALA A 270 -7.56 7.12 6.71
N LEU A 271 -8.82 7.06 7.14
CA LEU A 271 -9.20 6.34 8.35
C LEU A 271 -9.00 4.83 8.20
N TYR A 272 -9.32 4.25 7.04
CA TYR A 272 -9.00 2.85 6.72
C TYR A 272 -7.49 2.58 6.80
N ALA A 273 -6.66 3.49 6.25
CA ALA A 273 -5.21 3.36 6.31
C ALA A 273 -4.69 3.44 7.76
N VAL A 274 -5.21 4.37 8.57
CA VAL A 274 -4.87 4.51 9.99
C VAL A 274 -5.26 3.26 10.77
N ILE A 275 -6.48 2.74 10.58
CA ILE A 275 -6.95 1.51 11.25
C ILE A 275 -6.07 0.33 10.83
N SER A 276 -5.83 0.16 9.54
CA SER A 276 -4.99 -0.93 9.02
C SER A 276 -3.57 -0.85 9.56
N PHE A 277 -2.98 0.35 9.59
CA PHE A 277 -1.65 0.58 10.16
C PHE A 277 -1.63 0.30 11.66
N ALA A 278 -2.59 0.81 12.43
CA ALA A 278 -2.69 0.57 13.86
C ALA A 278 -2.85 -0.93 14.17
N THR A 279 -3.70 -1.64 13.41
CA THR A 279 -3.87 -3.09 13.53
C THR A 279 -2.57 -3.84 13.25
N LEU A 280 -1.88 -3.52 12.15
CA LEU A 280 -0.58 -4.13 11.81
C LEU A 280 0.47 -3.83 12.89
N TRP A 281 0.54 -2.59 13.36
CA TRP A 281 1.50 -2.13 14.36
C TRP A 281 1.29 -2.80 15.72
N VAL A 282 0.05 -2.81 16.22
CA VAL A 282 -0.31 -3.45 17.49
C VAL A 282 -0.05 -4.96 17.40
N SER A 283 -0.45 -5.61 16.31
CA SER A 283 -0.16 -7.04 16.11
C SER A 283 1.33 -7.32 16.03
N PHE A 284 2.10 -6.48 15.34
CA PHE A 284 3.55 -6.62 15.27
C PHE A 284 4.21 -6.50 16.65
N ILE A 285 3.84 -5.49 17.44
CA ILE A 285 4.35 -5.34 18.82
C ILE A 285 3.95 -6.53 19.68
N ALA A 286 2.68 -6.95 19.63
CA ALA A 286 2.19 -8.09 20.41
C ALA A 286 2.98 -9.36 20.07
N ILE A 287 3.22 -9.63 18.78
CA ILE A 287 3.99 -10.77 18.32
C ILE A 287 5.44 -10.67 18.80
N MET A 288 6.07 -9.51 18.71
CA MET A 288 7.43 -9.29 19.21
C MET A 288 7.54 -9.55 20.72
N VAL A 289 6.58 -9.08 21.51
CA VAL A 289 6.55 -9.31 22.96
C VAL A 289 6.34 -10.80 23.28
N ILE A 290 5.37 -11.45 22.65
CA ILE A 290 5.12 -12.88 22.84
C ILE A 290 6.38 -13.68 22.47
N PHE A 291 7.01 -13.33 21.35
CA PHE A 291 8.18 -14.03 20.87
C PHE A 291 9.41 -13.82 21.75
N ALA A 292 9.66 -12.60 22.22
CA ALA A 292 10.74 -12.32 23.17
C ALA A 292 10.58 -13.20 24.44
N ASN A 293 9.35 -13.36 24.93
CA ASN A 293 9.06 -14.22 26.07
C ASN A 293 9.24 -15.72 25.75
N ILE A 294 8.79 -16.18 24.57
CA ILE A 294 8.98 -17.57 24.14
C ILE A 294 10.47 -17.87 23.96
N GLN A 295 11.24 -16.96 23.35
CA GLN A 295 12.67 -17.10 23.17
C GLN A 295 13.39 -17.15 24.52
N ALA A 296 13.08 -16.23 25.43
CA ALA A 296 13.65 -16.21 26.78
C ALA A 296 13.32 -17.51 27.55
N GLY A 297 12.06 -17.96 27.50
CA GLY A 297 11.63 -19.22 28.11
C GLY A 297 12.31 -20.44 27.49
N SER A 298 12.46 -20.47 26.16
CA SER A 298 13.16 -21.55 25.46
C SER A 298 14.65 -21.57 25.78
N ALA A 299 15.32 -20.41 25.80
CA ALA A 299 16.72 -20.31 26.17
C ALA A 299 16.94 -20.76 27.62
N TYR A 300 16.03 -20.42 28.53
CA TYR A 300 16.03 -20.91 29.90
C TYR A 300 15.92 -22.44 29.96
N LEU A 301 14.90 -23.03 29.32
CA LEU A 301 14.69 -24.49 29.28
C LEU A 301 15.86 -25.26 28.64
N ILE A 302 16.50 -24.65 27.64
CA ILE A 302 17.66 -25.18 26.94
C ILE A 302 18.90 -25.13 27.86
N SER A 303 19.13 -23.99 28.51
CA SER A 303 20.27 -23.80 29.41
C SER A 303 20.21 -24.67 30.67
N SER A 304 19.00 -25.09 31.08
CA SER A 304 18.81 -25.98 32.23
C SER A 304 18.97 -27.47 31.89
N TYR A 305 19.17 -27.83 30.61
CA TYR A 305 19.50 -29.19 30.19
C TYR A 305 21.00 -29.28 29.85
N GLU A 306 21.80 -29.87 30.75
CA GLU A 306 23.27 -29.96 30.64
C GLU A 306 23.79 -30.71 29.38
N ALA A 307 22.92 -31.32 28.58
CA ALA A 307 23.27 -32.04 27.36
C ALA A 307 22.71 -31.41 26.06
N PHE A 308 22.31 -30.14 26.09
CA PHE A 308 21.67 -29.52 24.93
C PHE A 308 22.65 -29.19 23.80
N VAL A 309 22.51 -29.88 22.67
CA VAL A 309 23.20 -29.54 21.42
C VAL A 309 22.40 -28.41 20.73
N PRO A 310 23.00 -27.21 20.50
CA PRO A 310 22.30 -26.06 19.92
C PRO A 310 21.61 -26.33 18.57
N ASP A 311 22.12 -27.31 17.82
CA ASP A 311 21.60 -27.75 16.52
C ASP A 311 20.87 -29.10 16.56
N GLY A 312 20.48 -29.56 17.75
CA GLY A 312 19.73 -30.80 17.92
C GLY A 312 18.27 -30.69 17.44
N ASP A 313 17.65 -31.86 17.23
CA ASP A 313 16.26 -31.99 16.76
C ASP A 313 15.27 -31.14 17.58
N LEU A 314 15.47 -31.02 18.90
CA LEU A 314 14.60 -30.23 19.77
C LEU A 314 14.61 -28.73 19.41
N THR A 315 15.77 -28.16 19.07
CA THR A 315 15.86 -26.77 18.60
C THR A 315 15.11 -26.59 17.28
N LEU A 316 15.21 -27.57 16.37
CA LEU A 316 14.54 -27.53 15.08
C LEU A 316 13.01 -27.63 15.24
N TRP A 317 12.52 -28.53 16.09
CA TRP A 317 11.10 -28.64 16.42
C TRP A 317 10.56 -27.38 17.07
N LEU A 318 11.32 -26.78 17.99
CA LEU A 318 10.90 -25.55 18.68
C LEU A 318 10.88 -24.35 17.73
N LYS A 319 11.93 -24.15 16.92
CA LYS A 319 11.98 -23.10 15.88
C LYS A 319 10.85 -23.30 14.86
N GLY A 320 10.60 -24.53 14.43
CA GLY A 320 9.52 -24.89 13.51
C GLY A 320 8.14 -24.61 14.09
N GLY A 321 7.88 -25.04 15.33
CA GLY A 321 6.61 -24.80 16.02
C GLY A 321 6.31 -23.31 16.20
N ILE A 322 7.31 -22.51 16.58
CA ILE A 322 7.16 -21.06 16.69
C ILE A 322 6.91 -20.42 15.32
N GLY A 323 7.60 -20.88 14.27
CA GLY A 323 7.38 -20.42 12.90
C GLY A 323 5.96 -20.71 12.39
N VAL A 324 5.40 -21.88 12.71
CA VAL A 324 4.01 -22.23 12.37
C VAL A 324 3.03 -21.30 13.10
N LEU A 325 3.21 -21.09 14.40
CA LEU A 325 2.36 -20.16 15.17
C LEU A 325 2.39 -18.75 14.60
N PHE A 326 3.58 -18.25 14.26
CA PHE A 326 3.75 -16.94 13.62
C PHE A 326 2.98 -16.87 12.31
N THR A 327 3.12 -17.89 11.47
CA THR A 327 2.42 -17.97 10.18
C THR A 327 0.90 -17.93 10.38
N LEU A 328 0.37 -18.63 11.38
CA LEU A 328 -1.06 -18.64 11.69
C LEU A 328 -1.58 -17.28 12.19
N VAL A 329 -0.80 -16.56 13.00
CA VAL A 329 -1.16 -15.20 13.46
C VAL A 329 -1.12 -14.20 12.30
N PHE A 330 -0.10 -14.27 11.45
CA PHE A 330 -0.02 -13.41 10.27
C PHE A 330 -1.12 -13.72 9.25
N LEU A 331 -1.47 -15.00 9.11
CA LEU A 331 -2.62 -15.45 8.33
C LEU A 331 -3.90 -14.81 8.87
N SER A 332 -4.17 -14.94 10.17
CA SER A 332 -5.37 -14.38 10.78
C SER A 332 -5.45 -12.86 10.63
N LEU A 333 -4.32 -12.16 10.80
CA LEU A 333 -4.21 -10.71 10.59
C LEU A 333 -4.50 -10.30 9.14
N LYS A 334 -3.88 -10.97 8.15
CA LYS A 334 -4.16 -10.69 6.73
C LYS A 334 -5.63 -10.97 6.39
N THR A 335 -6.23 -12.03 6.93
CA THR A 335 -7.66 -12.33 6.72
C THR A 335 -8.57 -11.27 7.34
N PHE A 336 -8.20 -10.69 8.49
CA PHE A 336 -8.94 -9.60 9.10
C PHE A 336 -8.90 -8.34 8.22
N LEU A 337 -7.73 -7.98 7.70
CA LEU A 337 -7.58 -6.84 6.80
C LEU A 337 -8.34 -7.03 5.48
N LEU A 338 -8.37 -8.25 4.94
CA LEU A 338 -9.20 -8.62 3.80
C LEU A 338 -10.69 -8.45 4.11
N ALA A 339 -11.14 -8.90 5.29
CA ALA A 339 -12.52 -8.72 5.73
C ALA A 339 -12.89 -7.23 5.84
N LEU A 340 -12.00 -6.42 6.43
CA LEU A 340 -12.18 -4.98 6.57
C LEU A 340 -12.28 -4.30 5.20
N GLN A 341 -11.41 -4.67 4.27
CA GLN A 341 -11.43 -4.13 2.91
C GLN A 341 -12.69 -4.55 2.14
N ALA A 342 -13.15 -5.79 2.33
CA ALA A 342 -14.39 -6.26 1.69
C ALA A 342 -15.62 -5.55 2.27
N GLY A 343 -15.66 -5.35 3.58
CA GLY A 343 -16.68 -4.57 4.28
C GLY A 343 -16.73 -3.13 3.78
N LEU A 344 -15.56 -2.50 3.60
CA LEU A 344 -15.45 -1.18 2.97
C LEU A 344 -16.04 -1.18 1.56
N GLY A 345 -15.72 -2.19 0.75
CA GLY A 345 -16.29 -2.36 -0.58
C GLY A 345 -17.82 -2.49 -0.55
N GLY A 346 -18.37 -3.27 0.38
CA GLY A 346 -19.82 -3.43 0.58
C GLY A 346 -20.51 -2.12 0.95
N ALA A 347 -19.96 -1.39 1.92
CA ALA A 347 -20.48 -0.11 2.37
C ALA A 347 -20.48 0.96 1.25
N LEU A 348 -19.43 0.99 0.42
CA LEU A 348 -19.38 1.87 -0.76
C LEU A 348 -20.45 1.50 -1.80
N VAL A 349 -20.75 0.22 -1.97
CA VAL A 349 -21.83 -0.25 -2.87
C VAL A 349 -23.20 0.18 -2.33
N HIS A 350 -23.44 0.06 -1.02
CA HIS A 350 -24.67 0.53 -0.40
C HIS A 350 -24.83 2.04 -0.54
N ALA A 351 -23.76 2.81 -0.31
CA ALA A 351 -23.77 4.25 -0.51
C ALA A 351 -24.08 4.65 -1.96
N ALA A 352 -23.55 3.91 -2.95
CA ALA A 352 -23.81 4.17 -4.36
C ALA A 352 -25.26 3.85 -4.81
N ARG A 353 -25.99 3.02 -4.05
CA ARG A 353 -27.38 2.63 -4.34
C ARG A 353 -28.42 3.56 -3.72
N ARG A 354 -28.03 4.40 -2.75
CA ARG A 354 -28.95 5.33 -2.10
C ARG A 354 -29.28 6.48 -3.08
N PRO A 355 -30.57 6.74 -3.36
CA PRO A 355 -31.00 7.75 -4.32
C PRO A 355 -30.67 9.18 -3.90
#